data_AF-A0A5B9W1U8-F1
#
_entry.id   AF-A0A5B9W1U8-F1
#
_cell.length_a   1.000
_cell.length_b   1.000
_cell.length_c   1.000
_cell.angle_alpha   90.00
_cell.angle_beta   90.00
_cell.angle_gamma   90.00
#
_symmetry.space_group_name_H-M   'P 1'
#
loop_
_entity.id
_entity.type
_entity.pdbx_description
1 polymer ?
#
loop_
_entity_poly.entity_id
_entity_poly.type
_entity_poly.pdbx_seq_one_letter_code
_entity_poly.pdbx_strand_id
1 'polypeptide(L)'
;MRAQPREGSVGRYVARKTGKGWTVAFGKLDGQGKAFLIAYEATQGAKPDEFTVEERLPATRDAGYYRDASRAIDAALAELAAHFDPPKRAYNVAVLPADGGKWWVYVVPAPTRAGAWPLGGDFRFRVSADGTKIEATRQLHKSIIEVEPPKDGGNERVGGIHTHVLDSIPEDTDVFHVLTRKPNVPELVVTPKFVYSVERDGSITFAGRAEEFSKRKEE
;
A
#
# COMPACT_ATOMS: atom_id res chain seq x y z
N MET A 1 7.28 22.70 -11.81
CA MET A 1 6.35 23.65 -11.15
C MET A 1 5.45 22.83 -10.23
N ARG A 2 5.36 23.12 -8.92
CA ARG A 2 4.42 22.42 -8.03
C ARG A 2 3.04 23.05 -8.23
N ALA A 3 2.10 22.33 -8.83
CA ALA A 3 0.72 22.78 -8.88
C ALA A 3 0.14 22.76 -7.46
N GLN A 4 -0.38 23.89 -6.97
CA GLN A 4 -1.14 23.93 -5.72
C GLN A 4 -2.60 23.66 -6.04
N PRO A 5 -3.20 22.58 -5.52
CA PRO A 5 -4.60 22.28 -5.79
C PRO A 5 -5.50 23.40 -5.27
N ARG A 6 -6.52 23.78 -6.06
CA ARG A 6 -7.57 24.67 -5.58
C ARG A 6 -8.24 24.06 -4.35
N GLU A 7 -8.55 24.89 -3.37
CA GLU A 7 -9.21 24.44 -2.15
C GLU A 7 -10.49 23.65 -2.47
N GLY A 8 -10.65 22.49 -1.82
CA GLY A 8 -11.80 21.60 -2.01
C GLY A 8 -11.90 20.89 -3.36
N SER A 9 -10.95 21.08 -4.28
CA SER A 9 -10.96 20.42 -5.60
C SER A 9 -10.49 18.96 -5.56
N VAL A 10 -9.64 18.62 -4.58
CA VAL A 10 -9.03 17.30 -4.43
C VAL A 10 -9.37 16.73 -3.06
N GLY A 11 -9.96 15.53 -3.05
CA GLY A 11 -10.17 14.72 -1.84
C GLY A 11 -9.26 13.50 -1.78
N ARG A 12 -8.75 13.02 -2.93
CA ARG A 12 -7.76 11.93 -3.02
C ARG A 12 -7.04 11.94 -4.37
N TYR A 13 -6.08 11.04 -4.49
CA TYR A 13 -5.50 10.65 -5.76
C TYR A 13 -5.70 9.15 -6.01
N VAL A 14 -5.82 8.76 -7.28
CA VAL A 14 -5.89 7.36 -7.72
C VAL A 14 -4.90 7.17 -8.86
N ALA A 15 -3.97 6.23 -8.67
CA ALA A 15 -3.00 5.86 -9.68
C ALA A 15 -3.54 4.75 -10.58
N ARG A 16 -3.24 4.85 -11.87
CA ARG A 16 -3.57 3.85 -12.89
C ARG A 16 -2.35 3.59 -13.75
N LYS A 17 -1.93 2.33 -13.84
CA LYS A 17 -0.91 1.92 -14.83
C LYS A 17 -1.60 1.73 -16.18
N THR A 18 -1.07 2.38 -17.21
CA THR A 18 -1.55 2.29 -18.60
C THR A 18 -0.44 1.75 -19.50
N GLY A 19 -0.75 1.48 -20.77
CA GLY A 19 0.26 1.12 -21.77
C GLY A 19 1.31 2.21 -22.05
N LYS A 20 1.03 3.47 -21.64
CA LYS A 20 1.94 4.61 -21.81
C LYS A 20 2.70 4.99 -20.52
N GLY A 21 2.55 4.22 -19.45
CA GLY A 21 3.07 4.55 -18.13
C GLY A 21 1.98 4.88 -17.12
N TRP A 22 2.35 5.52 -16.02
CA TRP A 22 1.42 5.87 -14.95
C TRP A 22 0.61 7.12 -15.26
N THR A 23 -0.69 7.07 -14.94
CA THR A 23 -1.57 8.24 -14.84
C THR A 23 -2.09 8.33 -13.42
N VAL A 24 -2.00 9.50 -12.81
CA VAL A 24 -2.52 9.77 -11.46
C VAL A 24 -3.58 10.86 -11.55
N ALA A 25 -4.82 10.50 -11.24
CA ALA A 25 -5.93 11.44 -11.19
C ALA A 25 -6.10 11.96 -9.77
N PHE A 26 -6.10 13.27 -9.60
CA PHE A 26 -6.39 13.97 -8.35
C PHE A 26 -7.78 14.58 -8.43
N GLY A 27 -8.64 14.28 -7.46
CA GLY A 27 -10.03 14.65 -7.53
C GLY A 27 -10.85 14.16 -6.35
N LYS A 28 -12.17 14.09 -6.53
CA LYS A 28 -13.12 13.62 -5.52
C LYS A 28 -14.36 13.00 -6.16
N LEU A 29 -15.08 12.16 -5.44
CA LEU A 29 -16.42 11.72 -5.87
C LEU A 29 -17.40 12.90 -5.87
N ASP A 30 -18.40 12.85 -6.76
CA ASP A 30 -19.43 13.89 -6.95
C ASP A 30 -20.50 13.96 -5.83
N GLY A 31 -20.18 13.48 -4.62
CA GLY A 31 -21.09 13.40 -3.48
C GLY A 31 -22.15 12.30 -3.58
N GLN A 32 -22.67 12.03 -4.78
CA GLN A 32 -23.56 10.89 -5.06
C GLN A 32 -22.78 9.60 -5.39
N GLY A 33 -21.45 9.71 -5.49
CA GLY A 33 -20.57 8.64 -5.91
C GLY A 33 -20.76 8.22 -7.37
N LYS A 34 -21.54 8.94 -8.19
CA LYS A 34 -21.83 8.55 -9.58
C LYS A 34 -20.68 8.85 -10.54
N ALA A 35 -19.79 9.74 -10.15
CA ALA A 35 -18.56 10.02 -10.88
C ALA A 35 -17.43 10.46 -9.96
N PHE A 36 -16.20 10.25 -10.42
CA PHE A 36 -15.02 10.90 -9.89
C PHE A 36 -14.74 12.16 -10.71
N LEU A 37 -14.68 13.31 -10.04
CA LEU A 37 -14.41 14.62 -10.61
C LEU A 37 -12.90 14.86 -10.57
N ILE A 38 -12.24 14.62 -11.70
CA ILE A 38 -10.80 14.78 -11.89
C ILE A 38 -10.50 16.27 -12.03
N ALA A 39 -9.84 16.86 -11.03
CA ALA A 39 -9.40 18.25 -11.03
C ALA A 39 -7.99 18.39 -11.60
N TYR A 40 -7.11 17.41 -11.38
CA TYR A 40 -5.78 17.36 -11.96
C TYR A 40 -5.44 15.96 -12.43
N GLU A 41 -4.67 15.86 -13.50
CA GLU A 41 -4.17 14.59 -14.01
C GLU A 41 -2.67 14.70 -14.22
N ALA A 42 -1.91 13.82 -13.56
CA ALA A 42 -0.49 13.68 -13.76
C ALA A 42 -0.23 12.48 -14.69
N THR A 43 0.51 12.69 -15.76
CA THR A 43 0.92 11.64 -16.71
C THR A 43 2.43 11.46 -16.67
N GLN A 44 2.87 10.21 -16.62
CA GLN A 44 4.29 9.88 -16.58
C GLN A 44 4.96 10.19 -17.92
N GLY A 45 6.15 10.78 -17.84
CA GLY A 45 7.04 11.03 -18.96
C GLY A 45 7.92 9.81 -19.29
N ALA A 46 9.11 10.08 -19.83
CA ALA A 46 10.03 9.01 -20.24
C ALA A 46 10.72 8.34 -19.04
N LYS A 47 10.95 9.07 -17.95
CA LYS A 47 11.59 8.55 -16.74
C LYS A 47 10.57 8.19 -15.66
N PRO A 48 10.89 7.24 -14.76
CA PRO A 48 9.99 6.83 -13.68
C PRO A 48 9.47 7.97 -12.79
N ASP A 49 10.29 9.00 -12.57
CA ASP A 49 10.07 10.14 -11.69
C ASP A 49 9.61 11.41 -12.43
N GLU A 50 9.45 11.34 -13.75
CA GLU A 50 9.02 12.45 -14.59
C GLU A 50 7.51 12.45 -14.74
N PHE A 51 6.84 13.53 -14.35
CA PHE A 51 5.39 13.68 -14.49
C PHE A 51 5.02 15.07 -15.02
N THR A 52 4.11 15.10 -15.99
CA THR A 52 3.44 16.32 -16.45
C THR A 52 2.05 16.39 -15.84
N VAL A 53 1.70 17.53 -15.23
CA VAL A 53 0.43 17.73 -14.55
C VAL A 53 -0.44 18.69 -15.36
N GLU A 54 -1.66 18.26 -15.68
CA GLU A 54 -2.69 19.07 -16.32
C GLU A 54 -3.80 19.38 -15.33
N GLU A 55 -4.17 20.66 -15.21
CA GLU A 55 -5.38 21.09 -14.48
C GLU A 55 -6.61 20.97 -15.41
N ARG A 56 -7.72 20.47 -14.88
CA ARG A 56 -8.99 20.27 -15.60
C ARG A 56 -10.04 21.23 -15.06
N LEU A 57 -10.41 22.23 -15.87
CA LEU A 57 -11.43 23.24 -15.52
C LEU A 57 -12.44 23.40 -16.66
N PRO A 58 -13.72 23.01 -16.46
CA PRO A 58 -14.25 22.33 -15.27
C PRO A 58 -13.61 20.95 -15.04
N ALA A 59 -13.74 20.42 -13.82
CA ALA A 59 -13.24 19.08 -13.49
C ALA A 59 -13.84 18.04 -14.46
N THR A 60 -12.99 17.11 -14.92
CA THR A 60 -13.42 16.06 -15.85
C THR A 60 -14.19 14.99 -15.09
N ARG A 61 -15.37 14.62 -15.59
CA ARG A 61 -16.23 13.63 -14.96
C ARG A 61 -15.86 12.23 -15.46
N ASP A 62 -15.32 11.40 -14.57
CA ASP A 62 -15.09 9.97 -14.82
C ASP A 62 -16.21 9.12 -14.19
N ALA A 63 -16.85 8.29 -15.00
CA ALA A 63 -17.85 7.32 -14.57
C ALA A 63 -17.36 5.88 -14.82
N GLY A 64 -16.05 5.65 -14.72
CA GLY A 64 -15.43 4.36 -14.97
C GLY A 64 -14.35 4.08 -13.93
N TYR A 65 -13.12 3.88 -14.39
CA TYR A 65 -12.00 3.42 -13.57
C TYR A 65 -11.82 4.22 -12.28
N TYR A 66 -11.77 5.54 -12.36
CA TYR A 66 -11.45 6.39 -11.20
C TYR A 66 -12.62 6.47 -10.23
N ARG A 67 -13.86 6.44 -10.72
CA ARG A 67 -15.06 6.29 -9.88
C ARG A 67 -15.03 4.96 -9.13
N ASP A 68 -14.89 3.85 -9.83
CA ASP A 68 -15.00 2.51 -9.24
C ASP A 68 -13.87 2.24 -8.26
N ALA A 69 -12.64 2.62 -8.61
CA ALA A 69 -11.49 2.57 -7.70
C ALA A 69 -11.69 3.46 -6.45
N SER A 70 -12.25 4.66 -6.61
CA SER A 70 -12.52 5.55 -5.47
C SER A 70 -13.61 5.00 -4.56
N ARG A 71 -14.68 4.42 -5.11
CA ARG A 71 -15.70 3.72 -4.34
C ARG A 71 -15.11 2.54 -3.57
N ALA A 72 -14.23 1.77 -4.21
CA ALA A 72 -13.58 0.63 -3.56
C ALA A 72 -12.76 1.05 -2.34
N ILE A 73 -12.05 2.18 -2.43
CA ILE A 73 -11.36 2.79 -1.28
C ILE A 73 -12.35 3.17 -0.18
N ASP A 74 -13.48 3.82 -0.52
CA ASP A 74 -14.48 4.22 0.49
C ASP A 74 -15.10 3.01 1.18
N ALA A 75 -15.45 1.97 0.43
CA ALA A 75 -15.97 0.72 0.98
C ALA A 75 -14.96 0.07 1.93
N ALA A 76 -13.69 -0.03 1.53
CA ALA A 76 -12.63 -0.61 2.35
C ALA A 76 -12.37 0.17 3.65
N LEU A 77 -12.35 1.50 3.58
CA LEU A 77 -12.16 2.35 4.76
C LEU A 77 -13.37 2.32 5.70
N ALA A 78 -14.58 2.24 5.15
CA ALA A 78 -15.80 2.07 5.95
C ALA A 78 -15.83 0.71 6.65
N GLU A 79 -15.49 -0.37 5.96
CA GLU A 79 -15.35 -1.72 6.52
C GLU A 79 -14.32 -1.75 7.65
N LEU A 80 -13.14 -1.15 7.42
CA LEU A 80 -12.09 -1.05 8.42
C LEU A 80 -12.58 -0.34 9.68
N ALA A 81 -13.24 0.82 9.52
CA ALA A 81 -13.73 1.62 10.64
C ALA A 81 -14.90 0.98 11.40
N ALA A 82 -15.71 0.15 10.73
CA ALA A 82 -16.87 -0.49 11.33
C ALA A 82 -16.53 -1.77 12.10
N HIS A 83 -15.51 -2.51 11.67
CA HIS A 83 -15.27 -3.89 12.11
C HIS A 83 -13.92 -4.13 12.79
N PHE A 84 -13.02 -3.14 12.77
CA PHE A 84 -11.68 -3.29 13.31
C PHE A 84 -11.33 -2.09 14.21
N ASP A 85 -10.36 -2.31 15.09
CA ASP A 85 -9.73 -1.26 15.89
C ASP A 85 -8.27 -1.10 15.44
N PRO A 86 -8.03 -0.55 14.22
CA PRO A 86 -6.68 -0.36 13.75
C PRO A 86 -5.96 0.68 14.63
N PRO A 87 -4.63 0.61 14.78
CA PRO A 87 -3.86 1.63 15.47
C PRO A 87 -4.23 3.04 15.02
N LYS A 88 -4.47 3.95 15.98
CA LYS A 88 -4.91 5.33 15.74
C LYS A 88 -3.81 6.16 15.09
N ARG A 89 -3.73 6.12 13.76
CA ARG A 89 -2.80 6.90 12.93
C ARG A 89 -3.34 7.06 11.51
N ALA A 90 -2.66 7.87 10.70
CA ALA A 90 -2.93 7.95 9.28
C ALA A 90 -2.50 6.66 8.55
N TYR A 91 -3.25 6.31 7.51
CA TYR A 91 -2.94 5.18 6.62
C TYR A 91 -2.80 5.68 5.18
N ASN A 92 -1.87 5.09 4.45
CA ASN A 92 -1.80 5.19 3.00
C ASN A 92 -2.71 4.11 2.40
N VAL A 93 -3.40 4.46 1.32
CA VAL A 93 -4.30 3.53 0.62
C VAL A 93 -3.85 3.37 -0.82
N ALA A 94 -3.71 2.12 -1.26
CA ALA A 94 -3.46 1.77 -2.65
C ALA A 94 -4.64 0.95 -3.18
N VAL A 95 -5.10 1.27 -4.39
CA VAL A 95 -6.15 0.53 -5.10
C VAL A 95 -5.59 0.00 -6.41
N LEU A 96 -5.74 -1.30 -6.63
CA LEU A 96 -5.20 -2.01 -7.78
C LEU A 96 -6.31 -2.82 -8.44
N PRO A 97 -6.34 -2.91 -9.79
CA PRO A 97 -7.22 -3.83 -10.48
C PRO A 97 -6.95 -5.28 -10.06
N ALA A 98 -8.03 -6.03 -9.87
CA ALA A 98 -8.03 -7.47 -9.64
C ALA A 98 -8.70 -8.20 -10.81
N ASP A 99 -8.71 -9.53 -10.76
CA ASP A 99 -9.38 -10.38 -11.73
C ASP A 99 -10.90 -10.13 -11.75
N GLY A 100 -11.51 -10.29 -12.92
CA GLY A 100 -12.95 -10.05 -13.11
C GLY A 100 -13.39 -8.59 -12.98
N GLY A 101 -12.47 -7.63 -13.17
CA GLY A 101 -12.75 -6.19 -13.06
C GLY A 101 -12.91 -5.69 -11.61
N LYS A 102 -12.63 -6.55 -10.64
CA LYS A 102 -12.69 -6.27 -9.19
C LYS A 102 -11.50 -5.41 -8.75
N TRP A 103 -11.45 -5.10 -7.45
CA TRP A 103 -10.39 -4.28 -6.88
C TRP A 103 -9.74 -4.96 -5.69
N TRP A 104 -8.41 -4.85 -5.63
CA TRP A 104 -7.66 -4.98 -4.40
C TRP A 104 -7.46 -3.60 -3.80
N VAL A 105 -7.78 -3.44 -2.51
CA VAL A 105 -7.49 -2.22 -1.75
C VAL A 105 -6.56 -2.59 -0.60
N TYR A 106 -5.39 -1.97 -0.57
CA TYR A 106 -4.41 -2.10 0.50
C TYR A 106 -4.47 -0.87 1.37
N VAL A 107 -4.57 -1.09 2.69
CA VAL A 107 -4.53 -0.03 3.70
C VAL A 107 -3.32 -0.31 4.57
N VAL A 108 -2.29 0.53 4.44
CA VAL A 108 -0.99 0.36 5.12
C VAL A 108 -0.69 1.59 5.98
N PRO A 109 -0.05 1.46 7.16
CA PRO A 109 0.25 2.63 7.98
C PRO A 109 1.06 3.70 7.23
N ALA A 110 0.67 4.96 7.40
CA ALA A 110 1.46 6.06 6.88
C ALA A 110 2.65 6.35 7.81
N PRO A 111 3.85 6.63 7.28
CA PRO A 111 4.97 7.13 8.07
C PRO A 111 4.58 8.39 8.86
N THR A 112 4.92 8.44 10.15
CA THR A 112 4.66 9.61 11.01
C THR A 112 5.82 10.61 11.03
N ARG A 113 6.98 10.21 10.51
CA ARG A 113 8.20 11.03 10.41
C ARG A 113 8.99 10.66 9.16
N ALA A 114 9.79 11.60 8.67
CA ALA A 114 10.65 11.37 7.52
C ALA A 114 11.68 10.27 7.82
N GLY A 115 11.88 9.36 6.88
CA GLY A 115 12.78 8.22 7.07
C GLY A 115 12.29 7.17 8.06
N ALA A 116 10.97 7.04 8.26
CA ALA A 116 10.37 5.90 8.93
C ALA A 116 9.63 5.03 7.92
N TRP A 117 9.72 3.71 8.06
CA TRP A 117 9.00 2.76 7.23
C TRP A 117 8.20 1.83 8.13
N PRO A 118 6.93 2.16 8.42
CA PRO A 118 6.12 1.30 9.26
C PRO A 118 5.86 -0.03 8.52
N LEU A 119 5.99 -1.12 9.26
CA LEU A 119 5.71 -2.49 8.82
C LEU A 119 4.55 -3.04 9.65
N GLY A 120 3.58 -3.64 8.97
CA GLY A 120 2.44 -4.30 9.59
C GLY A 120 1.25 -3.39 9.88
N GLY A 121 0.34 -3.81 10.77
CA GLY A 121 -0.94 -3.15 11.03
C GLY A 121 -1.78 -2.89 9.78
N ASP A 122 -1.60 -3.70 8.76
CA ASP A 122 -2.08 -3.51 7.40
C ASP A 122 -3.20 -4.47 7.04
N PHE A 123 -4.00 -4.06 6.06
CA PHE A 123 -5.20 -4.76 5.62
C PHE A 123 -5.25 -4.81 4.10
N ARG A 124 -5.82 -5.90 3.58
CA ARG A 124 -6.18 -6.06 2.18
C ARG A 124 -7.65 -6.41 2.04
N PHE A 125 -8.34 -5.68 1.19
CA PHE A 125 -9.74 -5.88 0.86
C PHE A 125 -9.87 -6.29 -0.60
N ARG A 126 -10.77 -7.24 -0.87
CA ARG A 126 -11.27 -7.51 -2.20
C ARG A 126 -12.63 -6.86 -2.35
N VAL A 127 -12.82 -6.07 -3.40
CA VAL A 127 -14.05 -5.29 -3.62
C VAL A 127 -14.63 -5.62 -4.99
N SER A 128 -15.96 -5.63 -5.09
CA SER A 128 -16.73 -5.83 -6.33
C SER A 128 -16.30 -4.87 -7.43
N ALA A 129 -16.57 -5.22 -8.69
CA ALA A 129 -16.10 -4.45 -9.85
C ALA A 129 -16.56 -2.98 -9.88
N ASP A 130 -17.75 -2.69 -9.36
CA ASP A 130 -18.30 -1.33 -9.25
C ASP A 130 -17.79 -0.57 -8.00
N GLY A 131 -16.93 -1.20 -7.21
CA GLY A 131 -16.31 -0.66 -6.01
C GLY A 131 -17.23 -0.53 -4.80
N THR A 132 -18.42 -1.12 -4.80
CA THR A 132 -19.42 -0.85 -3.74
C THR A 132 -19.51 -1.90 -2.65
N LYS A 133 -19.07 -3.14 -2.91
CA LYS A 133 -19.26 -4.27 -2.00
C LYS A 133 -17.93 -4.94 -1.63
N ILE A 134 -17.70 -5.11 -0.34
CA ILE A 134 -16.62 -5.95 0.18
C ILE A 134 -16.93 -7.42 -0.10
N GLU A 135 -16.02 -8.09 -0.79
CA GLU A 135 -16.09 -9.52 -1.09
C GLU A 135 -15.20 -10.35 -0.18
N ALA A 136 -14.08 -9.78 0.28
CA ALA A 136 -13.20 -10.41 1.25
C ALA A 136 -12.40 -9.35 2.01
N THR A 137 -12.15 -9.62 3.29
CA THR A 137 -11.30 -8.80 4.15
C THR A 137 -10.20 -9.68 4.71
N ARG A 138 -8.96 -9.19 4.69
CA ARG A 138 -7.81 -9.83 5.32
C ARG A 138 -7.03 -8.81 6.13
N GLN A 139 -6.86 -9.06 7.41
CA GLN A 139 -5.81 -8.42 8.20
C GLN A 139 -4.50 -9.14 7.89
N LEU A 140 -3.51 -8.42 7.38
CA LEU A 140 -2.22 -8.97 6.97
C LEU A 140 -1.26 -9.02 8.16
N HIS A 141 -1.24 -7.98 9.00
CA HIS A 141 -0.47 -7.95 10.23
C HIS A 141 -1.24 -7.31 11.40
N LYS A 142 -0.96 -7.78 12.62
CA LYS A 142 -1.63 -7.27 13.84
C LYS A 142 -1.07 -5.93 14.32
N SER A 143 0.24 -5.88 14.51
CA SER A 143 0.94 -4.74 15.11
C SER A 143 1.77 -3.99 14.08
N ILE A 144 2.16 -2.77 14.44
CA ILE A 144 3.05 -1.94 13.63
C ILE A 144 4.45 -1.93 14.25
N ILE A 145 5.46 -2.17 13.44
CA ILE A 145 6.87 -2.00 13.76
C ILE A 145 7.37 -0.74 13.04
N GLU A 146 7.89 0.22 13.79
CA GLU A 146 8.55 1.40 13.20
C GLU A 146 9.98 1.06 12.80
N VAL A 147 10.21 0.85 11.51
CA VAL A 147 11.55 0.57 10.99
C VAL A 147 12.25 1.91 10.71
N GLU A 148 13.26 2.24 11.52
CA GLU A 148 14.04 3.49 11.44
C GLU A 148 15.49 3.19 11.06
N PRO A 149 16.26 4.09 10.41
CA PRO A 149 17.69 3.87 10.20
C PRO A 149 18.44 3.74 11.54
N PRO A 150 19.59 3.04 11.57
CA PRO A 150 20.47 3.04 12.74
C PRO A 150 20.79 4.47 13.20
N LYS A 151 20.70 4.74 14.51
CA LYS A 151 20.92 6.08 15.08
C LYS A 151 22.40 6.48 15.09
N ASP A 152 23.28 5.48 15.16
CA ASP A 152 24.72 5.68 15.27
C ASP A 152 25.34 5.39 13.90
N GLY A 153 25.81 6.43 13.20
CA GLY A 153 26.26 6.38 11.81
C GLY A 153 27.45 5.46 11.48
N GLY A 154 27.87 4.61 12.42
CA GLY A 154 28.90 3.58 12.22
C GLY A 154 28.36 2.19 11.89
N ASN A 155 27.07 1.90 12.13
CA ASN A 155 26.49 0.58 11.87
C ASN A 155 25.55 0.62 10.68
N GLU A 156 25.92 -0.09 9.60
CA GLU A 156 25.04 -0.29 8.45
C GLU A 156 24.00 -1.37 8.76
N ARG A 157 22.72 -1.07 8.48
CA ARG A 157 21.69 -2.11 8.49
C ARG A 157 21.90 -2.99 7.27
N VAL A 158 22.09 -4.29 7.50
CA VAL A 158 22.30 -5.29 6.42
C VAL A 158 21.09 -6.21 6.19
N GLY A 159 20.06 -6.12 7.03
CA GLY A 159 18.83 -6.89 6.93
C GLY A 159 17.84 -6.52 8.04
N GLY A 160 16.66 -7.15 8.01
CA GLY A 160 15.70 -7.11 9.10
C GLY A 160 15.04 -8.48 9.32
N ILE A 161 14.30 -8.59 10.42
CA ILE A 161 13.57 -9.79 10.80
C ILE A 161 12.29 -9.37 11.52
N HIS A 162 11.19 -10.02 11.20
CA HIS A 162 9.96 -9.91 11.97
C HIS A 162 9.20 -11.23 12.00
N THR A 163 8.26 -11.31 12.95
CA THR A 163 7.39 -12.47 13.09
C THR A 163 6.01 -12.17 12.50
N HIS A 164 5.59 -13.00 11.56
CA HIS A 164 4.24 -13.00 11.02
C HIS A 164 3.42 -14.10 11.72
N VAL A 165 2.35 -13.72 12.42
CA VAL A 165 1.61 -14.63 13.33
C VAL A 165 0.24 -15.07 12.80
N LEU A 166 -0.21 -14.51 11.67
CA LEU A 166 -1.55 -14.74 11.14
C LEU A 166 -1.61 -15.89 10.14
N ASP A 167 -0.51 -16.18 9.45
CA ASP A 167 -0.39 -17.24 8.45
C ASP A 167 0.99 -17.91 8.49
N SER A 168 1.20 -18.97 7.69
CA SER A 168 2.47 -19.69 7.52
C SER A 168 3.22 -19.31 6.22
N ILE A 169 2.81 -18.22 5.57
CA ILE A 169 3.45 -17.66 4.37
C ILE A 169 3.59 -16.14 4.53
N PRO A 170 4.58 -15.51 3.86
CA PRO A 170 4.69 -14.06 3.84
C PRO A 170 3.49 -13.41 3.15
N GLU A 171 3.19 -12.18 3.54
CA GLU A 171 2.18 -11.34 2.89
C GLU A 171 2.80 -10.54 1.74
N ASP A 172 1.95 -10.07 0.84
CA ASP A 172 2.35 -9.14 -0.22
C ASP A 172 2.93 -7.82 0.33
N THR A 173 2.50 -7.38 1.51
CA THR A 173 3.05 -6.19 2.17
C THR A 173 4.45 -6.40 2.72
N ASP A 174 4.92 -7.63 2.93
CA ASP A 174 6.32 -7.92 3.27
C ASP A 174 7.24 -7.60 2.09
N VAL A 175 6.81 -8.01 0.89
CA VAL A 175 7.50 -7.67 -0.37
C VAL A 175 7.49 -6.16 -0.59
N PHE A 176 6.33 -5.52 -0.42
CA PHE A 176 6.22 -4.06 -0.52
C PHE A 176 7.16 -3.33 0.46
N HIS A 177 7.27 -3.81 1.70
CA HIS A 177 8.16 -3.24 2.71
C HIS A 177 9.63 -3.28 2.27
N VAL A 178 10.11 -4.43 1.80
CA VAL A 178 11.50 -4.58 1.34
C VAL A 178 11.80 -3.70 0.13
N LEU A 179 10.88 -3.65 -0.84
CA LEU A 179 11.07 -2.85 -2.06
C LEU A 179 11.11 -1.35 -1.79
N THR A 180 10.36 -0.86 -0.79
CA THR A 180 10.18 0.59 -0.56
C THR A 180 11.05 1.18 0.54
N ARG A 181 11.47 0.38 1.52
CA ARG A 181 12.26 0.88 2.66
C ARG A 181 13.65 1.37 2.26
N LYS A 182 14.21 2.26 3.08
CA LYS A 182 15.61 2.68 2.99
C LYS A 182 16.33 2.46 4.32
N PRO A 183 17.55 1.88 4.33
CA PRO A 183 18.21 1.24 3.19
C PRO A 183 17.40 0.02 2.69
N ASN A 184 17.50 -0.28 1.38
CA ASN A 184 16.87 -1.45 0.80
C ASN A 184 17.74 -2.68 1.13
N VAL A 185 17.22 -3.53 2.01
CA VAL A 185 17.90 -4.68 2.61
C VAL A 185 16.91 -5.84 2.72
N PRO A 186 17.36 -7.11 2.68
CA PRO A 186 16.48 -8.27 2.78
C PRO A 186 15.79 -8.37 4.14
N GLU A 187 14.65 -9.05 4.18
CA GLU A 187 13.85 -9.27 5.39
C GLU A 187 13.59 -10.76 5.61
N LEU A 188 13.92 -11.27 6.80
CA LEU A 188 13.48 -12.60 7.23
C LEU A 188 12.07 -12.50 7.83
N VAL A 189 11.14 -13.24 7.26
CA VAL A 189 9.76 -13.38 7.74
C VAL A 189 9.64 -14.71 8.46
N VAL A 190 9.56 -14.66 9.79
CA VAL A 190 9.39 -15.83 10.63
C VAL A 190 7.90 -16.07 10.83
N THR A 191 7.39 -17.16 10.28
CA THR A 191 5.99 -17.57 10.43
C THR A 191 5.88 -18.70 11.48
N PRO A 192 4.68 -19.16 11.88
CA PRO A 192 4.53 -20.24 12.85
C PRO A 192 5.19 -21.56 12.43
N LYS A 193 5.33 -21.81 11.11
CA LYS A 193 5.87 -23.08 10.59
C LYS A 193 7.19 -22.92 9.84
N PHE A 194 7.39 -21.80 9.17
CA PHE A 194 8.45 -21.62 8.18
C PHE A 194 9.12 -20.26 8.30
N VAL A 195 10.36 -20.17 7.85
CA VAL A 195 11.08 -18.92 7.69
C VAL A 195 11.28 -18.69 6.20
N TYR A 196 11.02 -17.47 5.76
CA TYR A 196 11.26 -17.02 4.39
C TYR A 196 12.19 -15.81 4.40
N SER A 197 12.98 -15.65 3.34
CA SER A 197 13.69 -14.40 3.06
C SER A 197 13.00 -13.67 1.91
N VAL A 198 12.66 -12.41 2.13
CA VAL A 198 12.24 -11.49 1.08
C VAL A 198 13.46 -10.69 0.66
N GLU A 199 13.91 -10.90 -0.56
CA GLU A 199 15.12 -10.30 -1.11
C GLU A 199 14.87 -8.89 -1.65
N ARG A 200 15.97 -8.17 -1.90
CA ARG A 200 15.98 -6.76 -2.34
C ARG A 200 15.26 -6.51 -3.67
N ASP A 201 15.14 -7.53 -4.50
CA ASP A 201 14.41 -7.52 -5.77
C ASP A 201 12.94 -7.96 -5.64
N GLY A 202 12.50 -8.30 -4.42
CA GLY A 202 11.16 -8.77 -4.10
C GLY A 202 10.96 -10.27 -4.29
N SER A 203 12.00 -11.03 -4.65
CA SER A 203 11.92 -12.50 -4.67
C SER A 203 11.79 -13.06 -3.25
N ILE A 204 11.07 -14.16 -3.11
CA ILE A 204 10.87 -14.85 -1.83
C ILE A 204 11.59 -16.19 -1.90
N THR A 205 12.45 -16.46 -0.94
CA THR A 205 13.13 -17.76 -0.80
C THR A 205 12.73 -18.44 0.49
N PHE A 206 12.59 -19.77 0.43
CA PHE A 206 12.36 -20.59 1.61
C PHE A 206 13.69 -20.76 2.36
N ALA A 207 13.74 -20.31 3.62
CA ALA A 207 14.95 -20.31 4.43
C ALA A 207 15.03 -21.50 5.40
N GLY A 208 13.91 -22.17 5.67
CA GLY A 208 13.86 -23.37 6.53
C GLY A 208 12.60 -23.43 7.40
N ARG A 209 12.55 -24.42 8.31
CA ARG A 209 11.44 -24.54 9.27
C ARG A 209 11.68 -23.64 10.47
N ALA A 210 10.62 -23.07 11.03
CA ALA A 210 10.72 -22.19 12.19
C ALA A 210 11.37 -22.88 13.41
N GLU A 211 11.11 -24.19 13.59
CA GLU A 211 11.69 -25.01 14.66
C GLU A 211 13.22 -25.11 14.60
N GLU A 212 13.80 -25.05 13.40
CA GLU A 212 15.26 -25.15 13.19
C GLU A 212 15.97 -23.85 13.58
N PHE A 213 15.27 -22.72 13.45
CA PHE A 213 15.79 -21.40 13.82
C PHE A 213 15.71 -21.13 15.32
N SER A 214 14.70 -21.66 16.03
CA SER A 214 14.59 -21.53 17.48
C SER A 214 15.68 -22.31 18.22
N LYS A 215 16.05 -23.50 17.74
CA LYS A 215 17.07 -24.36 18.35
C LYS A 215 18.48 -23.78 18.27
N ARG A 216 18.79 -23.00 17.23
CA ARG A 216 20.11 -22.35 17.05
C ARG A 216 20.37 -21.17 18.00
N LYS A 217 19.37 -20.73 18.78
CA LYS A 217 19.53 -19.66 19.78
C LYS A 217 19.92 -20.16 21.17
N GLU A 218 19.92 -21.47 21.39
CA GLU A 218 20.21 -22.11 22.68
C GLU A 218 21.65 -22.68 22.77
N GLU A 219 22.44 -22.54 21.70
CA GLU A 219 23.89 -22.86 21.63
C GLU A 219 24.72 -21.57 21.65
#